data_AF-A0A7V7KVY8-F1
#
_entry.id   AF-A0A7V7KVY8-F1
#
_cell.length_a   1.000
_cell.length_b   1.000
_cell.length_c   1.000
_cell.angle_alpha   90.00
_cell.angle_beta   90.00
_cell.angle_gamma   90.00
#
_symmetry.space_group_name_H-M   'P 1'
#
loop_
_entity.id
_entity.type
_entity.pdbx_description
1 polymer ?
#
loop_
_entity_poly.entity_id
_entity_poly.type
_entity_poly.pdbx_seq_one_letter_code
_entity_poly.pdbx_strand_id
1 'polypeptide(L)'
;MKKCCVLVSALGFCSVANAGIPLFNATCPGEIEVHADQGGAIYINGKEAELTRFSDTYYEAKGGAVTISLMINPDGSPDVSYTGQHRANGVCAVKQD
;
A
#
# COMPACT_ATOMS: atom_id res chain seq x y z
N MET A 1 43.05 -21.33 -30.33
CA MET A 1 42.83 -20.15 -29.48
C MET A 1 41.35 -20.04 -29.16
N LYS A 2 41.01 -20.27 -27.89
CA LYS A 2 39.65 -20.38 -27.35
C LYS A 2 39.00 -18.99 -27.30
N LYS A 3 37.88 -18.80 -28.00
CA LYS A 3 37.05 -17.60 -27.89
C LYS A 3 35.75 -18.00 -27.19
N CYS A 4 35.74 -17.89 -25.87
CA CYS A 4 34.52 -17.97 -25.08
C CYS A 4 33.77 -16.64 -25.25
N CYS A 5 32.78 -16.61 -26.15
CA CYS A 5 31.75 -15.59 -26.12
C CYS A 5 30.80 -15.91 -24.96
N VAL A 6 31.05 -15.30 -23.81
CA VAL A 6 30.11 -15.30 -22.68
C VAL A 6 28.97 -14.35 -23.03
N LEU A 7 27.84 -14.92 -23.45
CA LEU A 7 26.56 -14.21 -23.55
C LEU A 7 26.03 -13.99 -22.13
N VAL A 8 26.26 -12.82 -21.56
CA VAL A 8 25.60 -12.38 -20.33
C VAL A 8 24.19 -11.92 -20.69
N SER A 9 23.23 -12.83 -20.57
CA SER A 9 21.80 -12.52 -20.68
C SER A 9 21.38 -11.74 -19.44
N ALA A 10 21.38 -10.41 -19.51
CA ALA A 10 20.78 -9.56 -18.47
C ALA A 10 19.26 -9.77 -18.45
N LEU A 11 18.77 -10.55 -17.49
CA LEU A 11 17.35 -10.63 -17.17
C LEU A 11 16.93 -9.28 -16.56
N GLY A 12 16.32 -8.43 -17.37
CA GLY A 12 15.66 -7.23 -16.90
C GLY A 12 14.44 -7.62 -16.06
N PHE A 13 14.45 -7.29 -14.77
CA PHE A 13 13.25 -7.34 -13.96
C PHE A 13 12.31 -6.22 -14.45
N CYS A 14 11.24 -6.59 -15.15
CA CYS A 14 10.13 -5.67 -15.41
C CYS A 14 9.39 -5.47 -14.09
N SER A 15 9.69 -4.38 -13.38
CA SER A 15 8.84 -3.89 -12.31
C SER A 15 7.51 -3.48 -12.94
N VAL A 16 6.45 -4.24 -12.69
CA VAL A 16 5.09 -3.84 -13.02
C VAL A 16 4.72 -2.69 -12.06
N ALA A 17 4.94 -1.45 -12.50
CA ALA A 17 4.47 -0.28 -11.80
C ALA A 17 2.93 -0.29 -11.84
N ASN A 18 2.30 -0.84 -10.79
CA ASN A 18 0.86 -0.73 -10.59
C ASN A 18 0.57 0.72 -10.18
N ALA A 19 0.14 1.52 -11.14
CA ALA A 19 -0.29 2.89 -10.93
C ALA A 19 -1.69 2.89 -10.31
N GLY A 20 -1.77 2.69 -9.00
CA GLY A 20 -3.03 2.72 -8.26
C GLY A 20 -2.95 2.03 -6.92
N ILE A 21 -3.93 2.30 -6.06
CA ILE A 21 -4.07 1.64 -4.76
C ILE A 21 -4.24 0.13 -4.99
N PRO A 22 -3.42 -0.74 -4.39
CA PRO A 22 -3.59 -2.18 -4.52
C PRO A 22 -4.84 -2.66 -3.76
N LEU A 23 -5.40 -3.80 -4.17
CA LEU A 23 -6.40 -4.50 -3.38
C LEU A 23 -5.74 -5.06 -2.12
N PHE A 24 -6.22 -4.70 -0.93
CA PHE A 24 -5.74 -5.29 0.30
C PHE A 24 -6.76 -5.18 1.44
N ASN A 25 -6.57 -6.04 2.43
CA ASN A 25 -7.18 -5.91 3.75
C ASN A 25 -6.09 -5.67 4.80
N ALA A 26 -6.37 -4.84 5.80
CA ALA A 26 -5.47 -4.64 6.92
C ALA A 26 -6.23 -4.44 8.23
N THR A 27 -5.59 -4.81 9.33
CA THR A 27 -6.11 -4.54 10.68
C THR A 27 -5.09 -3.71 11.44
N CYS A 28 -5.47 -2.48 11.81
CA CYS A 28 -4.63 -1.61 12.64
C CYS A 28 -4.92 -1.84 14.13
N PRO A 29 -3.98 -1.48 15.02
CA PRO A 29 -4.22 -1.48 16.46
C PRO A 29 -5.52 -0.73 16.83
N GLY A 30 -6.25 -1.28 17.81
CA GLY A 30 -7.59 -0.79 18.17
C GLY A 30 -8.71 -1.36 17.29
N GLU A 31 -8.48 -2.51 16.64
CA GLU A 31 -9.46 -3.24 15.83
C GLU A 31 -10.03 -2.41 14.67
N ILE A 32 -9.19 -1.53 14.10
CA ILE A 32 -9.57 -0.72 12.95
C ILE A 32 -9.36 -1.58 11.70
N GLU A 33 -10.45 -1.88 11.02
CA GLU A 33 -10.44 -2.62 9.76
C GLU A 33 -10.26 -1.65 8.60
N VAL A 34 -9.31 -1.95 7.73
CA VAL A 34 -9.03 -1.19 6.51
C VAL A 34 -9.19 -2.12 5.33
N HIS A 35 -9.98 -1.69 4.36
CA HIS A 35 -10.17 -2.39 3.10
C HIS A 35 -9.91 -1.41 1.96
N ALA A 36 -9.14 -1.80 0.96
CA ALA A 36 -8.90 -0.98 -0.21
C ALA A 36 -9.28 -1.76 -1.46
N ASP A 37 -10.11 -1.17 -2.31
CA ASP A 37 -10.42 -1.70 -3.63
C ASP A 37 -9.31 -1.36 -4.64
N GLN A 38 -9.03 -2.27 -5.58
CA GLN A 38 -8.01 -2.04 -6.59
C GLN A 38 -8.29 -0.77 -7.42
N GLY A 39 -7.37 0.18 -7.38
CA GLY A 39 -7.48 1.47 -8.05
C GLY A 39 -8.58 2.38 -7.50
N GLY A 40 -9.19 2.02 -6.36
CA GLY A 40 -10.45 2.59 -5.89
C GLY A 40 -10.37 3.28 -4.53
N ALA A 41 -11.50 3.23 -3.82
CA ALA A 41 -11.67 3.82 -2.51
C ALA A 41 -11.03 2.98 -1.40
N ILE A 42 -10.73 3.64 -0.28
CA ILE A 42 -10.32 2.99 0.96
C ILE A 42 -11.47 3.11 1.95
N TYR A 43 -11.78 2.01 2.62
CA TYR A 43 -12.81 1.89 3.64
C TYR A 43 -12.17 1.70 5.00
N ILE A 44 -12.70 2.41 6.01
CA ILE A 44 -12.29 2.29 7.41
C ILE A 44 -13.53 1.85 8.19
N ASN A 45 -13.45 0.67 8.82
CA ASN A 45 -14.58 0.02 9.52
C ASN A 45 -15.86 -0.04 8.65
N GLY A 46 -15.70 -0.44 7.39
CA GLY A 46 -16.79 -0.59 6.42
C GLY A 46 -17.39 0.72 5.89
N LYS A 47 -16.82 1.88 6.23
CA LYS A 47 -17.24 3.19 5.70
C LYS A 47 -16.18 3.76 4.78
N GLU A 48 -16.62 4.26 3.63
CA GLU A 48 -15.73 4.91 2.67
C GLU A 48 -15.05 6.12 3.32
N ALA A 49 -13.74 6.21 3.17
CA ALA A 49 -12.91 7.26 3.72
C ALA A 49 -12.65 8.35 2.67
N GLU A 50 -12.39 9.57 3.14
CA GLU A 50 -11.96 10.67 2.28
C GLU A 50 -10.50 10.43 1.86
N LEU A 51 -10.30 10.15 0.56
CA LEU A 51 -9.00 9.86 0.00
C LEU A 51 -8.28 11.14 -0.45
N THR A 52 -7.08 11.37 0.07
CA THR A 52 -6.15 12.40 -0.38
C THR A 52 -4.94 11.75 -1.03
N ARG A 53 -4.69 12.06 -2.30
CA ARG A 53 -3.51 11.62 -3.03
C ARG A 53 -2.40 12.65 -2.89
N PHE A 54 -1.29 12.27 -2.26
CA PHE A 54 -0.11 13.11 -2.16
C PHE A 54 0.91 12.80 -3.26
N SER A 55 0.99 11.54 -3.69
CA SER A 55 1.80 11.11 -4.83
C SER A 55 1.21 9.87 -5.50
N ASP A 56 1.89 9.35 -6.51
CA ASP A 56 1.51 8.10 -7.17
C ASP A 56 1.67 6.87 -6.27
N THR A 57 2.44 6.98 -5.18
CA THR A 57 2.75 5.88 -4.25
C THR A 57 2.35 6.16 -2.81
N TYR A 58 1.85 7.36 -2.49
CA TYR A 58 1.47 7.75 -1.13
C TYR A 58 0.09 8.41 -1.09
N TYR A 59 -0.77 7.84 -0.25
CA TYR A 59 -2.17 8.20 -0.10
C TYR A 59 -2.52 8.29 1.38
N GLU A 60 -3.43 9.20 1.72
CA GLU A 60 -4.08 9.20 3.03
C GLU A 60 -5.59 9.00 2.87
N ALA A 61 -6.15 8.16 3.73
CA ALA A 61 -7.57 7.92 3.81
C ALA A 61 -8.07 8.34 5.20
N LYS A 62 -8.96 9.31 5.26
CA LYS A 62 -9.48 9.86 6.51
C LYS A 62 -10.91 9.39 6.75
N GLY A 63 -11.13 8.74 7.90
CA GLY A 63 -12.42 8.25 8.34
C GLY A 63 -12.67 8.63 9.79
N GLY A 64 -13.66 9.49 10.04
CA GLY A 64 -13.93 10.00 11.38
C GLY A 64 -12.72 10.69 11.99
N ALA A 65 -12.16 10.12 13.06
CA ALA A 65 -10.99 10.64 13.76
C ALA A 65 -9.72 9.79 13.55
N VAL A 66 -9.73 8.92 12.53
CA VAL A 66 -8.60 8.08 12.11
C VAL A 66 -8.15 8.53 10.72
N THR A 67 -6.84 8.64 10.55
CA THR A 67 -6.18 8.77 9.25
C THR A 67 -5.36 7.51 9.01
N ILE A 68 -5.58 6.86 7.88
CA ILE A 68 -4.75 5.78 7.37
C ILE A 68 -3.75 6.36 6.38
N SER A 69 -2.49 6.04 6.56
CA SER A 69 -1.40 6.37 5.64
C SER A 69 -1.02 5.11 4.88
N LEU A 70 -1.21 5.13 3.57
CA LEU A 70 -0.87 4.05 2.65
C LEU A 70 0.35 4.46 1.82
N MET A 71 1.40 3.66 1.90
CA MET A 71 2.55 3.69 0.99
C MET A 71 2.53 2.45 0.10
N ILE A 72 2.82 2.63 -1.19
CA ILE A 72 3.00 1.53 -2.14
C ILE A 72 4.50 1.40 -2.40
N ASN A 73 5.06 0.26 -2.03
CA ASN A 73 6.48 -0.04 -2.21
C ASN A 73 6.82 -0.26 -3.70
N PRO A 74 8.11 -0.18 -4.08
CA PRO A 74 8.54 -0.42 -5.46
C PRO A 74 8.18 -1.81 -6.02
N ASP A 75 7.95 -2.79 -5.13
CA ASP A 75 7.49 -4.14 -5.47
C ASP A 75 5.96 -4.26 -5.56
N GLY A 76 5.23 -3.17 -5.32
CA GLY A 76 3.77 -3.09 -5.32
C GLY A 76 3.11 -3.47 -4.00
N SER A 77 3.87 -3.89 -2.98
CA SER A 77 3.30 -4.22 -1.66
C SER A 77 2.82 -2.95 -0.93
N PRO A 78 1.68 -3.01 -0.21
CA PRO A 78 1.22 -1.88 0.58
C PRO A 78 1.81 -1.90 1.99
N ASP A 79 2.38 -0.77 2.41
CA ASP A 79 2.68 -0.47 3.81
C ASP A 79 1.60 0.46 4.36
N VAL A 80 0.96 0.03 5.45
CA VAL A 80 -0.21 0.70 6.00
C VAL A 80 0.04 1.05 7.46
N SER A 81 -0.17 2.31 7.81
CA SER A 81 -0.13 2.78 9.19
C SER A 81 -1.33 3.67 9.50
N TYR A 82 -1.59 3.92 10.78
CA TYR A 82 -2.69 4.77 11.21
C TYR A 82 -2.25 5.82 12.22
N THR A 83 -2.99 6.92 12.23
CA THR A 83 -2.99 7.91 13.31
C THR A 83 -4.43 8.16 13.74
N GLY A 84 -4.68 8.15 15.05
CA GLY A 84 -5.96 8.42 15.67
C GLY A 84 -5.90 9.53 16.71
N GLN A 85 -6.99 9.70 17.44
CA GLN A 85 -7.08 10.65 18.54
C GLN A 85 -6.07 10.33 19.64
N HIS A 86 -5.77 11.34 20.47
CA HIS A 86 -4.87 11.19 21.63
C HIS A 86 -3.49 10.63 21.29
N ARG A 87 -2.99 10.91 20.07
CA ARG A 87 -1.69 10.43 19.57
C ARG A 87 -1.62 8.90 19.39
N ALA A 88 -2.76 8.21 19.34
CA ALA A 88 -2.78 6.80 18.97
C ALA A 88 -2.20 6.62 17.57
N ASN A 89 -1.28 5.68 17.40
CA ASN A 89 -0.68 5.37 16.11
C ASN A 89 -0.09 3.97 16.08
N GLY A 90 0.22 3.47 14.89
CA GLY A 90 0.85 2.17 14.71
C GLY A 90 0.83 1.69 13.26
N VAL A 91 1.47 0.55 13.04
CA VAL A 91 1.48 -0.14 11.74
C VAL A 91 0.34 -1.16 11.72
N CYS A 92 -0.35 -1.26 10.60
CA CYS A 92 -1.45 -2.19 10.41
C CYS A 92 -0.92 -3.54 9.90
N ALA A 93 -1.53 -4.64 10.35
CA ALA A 93 -1.25 -5.96 9.85
C ALA A 93 -1.97 -6.15 8.50
N VAL A 94 -1.21 -6.06 7.41
CA VAL A 94 -1.72 -6.28 6.05
C VAL A 94 -1.91 -7.78 5.80
N LYS A 95 -3.08 -8.12 5.28
CA LYS A 95 -3.41 -9.43 4.72
C LYS A 95 -3.54 -9.23 3.21
N GLN A 96 -2.64 -9.88 2.48
CA GLN A 96 -2.76 -9.99 1.03
C GLN A 96 -3.74 -11.12 0.75
N ASP A 97 -4.80 -10.83 0.01
CA ASP A 97 -5.75 -11.83 -0.50
C ASP A 97 -5.37 -12.27 -1.92
#